data_AF-G2Z1D1-F1
#
_entry.id   AF-G2Z1D1-F1
#
_cell.length_a   1.000
_cell.length_b   1.000
_cell.length_c   1.000
_cell.angle_alpha   90.00
_cell.angle_beta   90.00
_cell.angle_gamma   90.00
#
_symmetry.space_group_name_H-M   'P 1'
#
loop_
_entity.id
_entity.type
_entity.pdbx_description
1 polymer ?
#
loop_
_entity_poly.entity_id
_entity_poly.type
_entity_poly.pdbx_seq_one_letter_code
_entity_poly.pdbx_strand_id
1 'polypeptide(L)'
;MHNYIAHVAIVVQDYDEAIAFYTQKLGFELIEDTPLTAEKRWVLVRPKYTKGTALLLAKASNDNQKKYIGNQAGGRVFLFLYTDNFDIFYQNLLKNNIKIIRQPKDENYGKVAVFEDLYGNFWDLIESKSYKKLFYTNAILQINETVPIEVALEALKNLREATLLELGCLSFEIHQMKDNPRKMVVMECFDDESHFHQHLNSLHLQNFLAQNIVSIEKTYETQNIM
;
A
#
# COMPACT_ATOMS: atom_id res chain seq x y z
N MET A 1 -2.52 -7.18 20.91
CA MET A 1 -3.16 -8.26 20.11
C MET A 1 -3.43 -7.69 18.72
N HIS A 2 -2.93 -8.34 17.67
CA HIS A 2 -3.10 -7.89 16.28
C HIS A 2 -3.89 -8.96 15.52
N ASN A 3 -5.16 -8.67 15.26
CA ASN A 3 -6.08 -9.59 14.57
C ASN A 3 -6.44 -9.00 13.21
N TYR A 4 -6.43 -9.82 12.16
CA TYR A 4 -6.81 -9.42 10.81
C TYR A 4 -7.46 -10.58 10.06
N ILE A 5 -8.19 -10.27 8.99
CA ILE A 5 -8.75 -11.29 8.09
C ILE A 5 -7.64 -11.75 7.14
N ALA A 6 -7.12 -12.96 7.37
CA ALA A 6 -6.02 -13.49 6.57
C ALA A 6 -6.46 -13.89 5.15
N HIS A 7 -7.57 -14.62 5.05
CA HIS A 7 -8.05 -15.16 3.77
C HIS A 7 -9.56 -15.04 3.64
N VAL A 8 -10.03 -14.81 2.41
CA VAL A 8 -11.43 -14.92 2.03
C VAL A 8 -11.56 -16.05 1.01
N ALA A 9 -12.44 -17.01 1.27
CA ALA A 9 -12.65 -18.13 0.37
C ALA A 9 -13.54 -17.73 -0.82
N ILE A 10 -13.13 -18.14 -2.02
CA ILE A 10 -13.95 -18.09 -3.23
C ILE A 10 -14.19 -19.52 -3.69
N VAL A 11 -15.46 -19.89 -3.89
CA VAL A 11 -15.80 -21.23 -4.39
C VAL A 11 -15.56 -21.26 -5.89
N VAL A 12 -14.68 -22.16 -6.33
CA VAL A 12 -14.28 -22.28 -7.73
C VAL A 12 -14.70 -23.62 -8.31
N GLN A 13 -14.87 -23.67 -9.63
CA GLN A 13 -15.16 -24.93 -10.34
C GLN A 13 -13.88 -25.75 -10.53
N ASP A 14 -12.79 -25.08 -10.88
CA ASP A 14 -11.51 -25.72 -11.11
C ASP A 14 -10.33 -24.85 -10.61
N TYR A 15 -9.27 -25.49 -10.11
CA TYR A 15 -8.13 -24.77 -9.57
C TYR A 15 -7.32 -24.09 -10.68
N ASP A 16 -7.03 -24.79 -11.78
CA ASP A 16 -6.09 -24.31 -12.78
C ASP A 16 -6.71 -23.20 -13.63
N GLU A 17 -8.02 -23.31 -13.94
CA GLU A 17 -8.78 -22.23 -14.57
C GLU A 17 -8.80 -20.97 -13.70
N ALA A 18 -9.08 -21.12 -12.39
CA ALA A 18 -9.12 -20.00 -11.47
C ALA A 18 -7.73 -19.37 -11.28
N ILE A 19 -6.69 -20.17 -11.09
CA ILE A 19 -5.29 -19.69 -11.00
C ILE A 19 -4.94 -18.90 -12.25
N ALA A 20 -5.18 -19.45 -13.45
CA ALA A 20 -4.89 -18.78 -14.70
C ALA A 20 -5.65 -17.45 -14.82
N PHE A 21 -6.93 -17.41 -14.45
CA PHE A 21 -7.70 -16.17 -14.46
C PHE A 21 -7.11 -15.11 -13.53
N TYR A 22 -6.95 -15.42 -12.24
CA TYR A 22 -6.48 -14.42 -11.27
C TYR A 22 -5.04 -13.97 -11.58
N THR A 23 -4.15 -14.89 -11.94
CA THR A 23 -2.74 -14.55 -12.16
C THR A 23 -2.47 -13.92 -13.52
N GLN A 24 -3.07 -14.42 -14.59
CA GLN A 24 -2.75 -13.98 -15.95
C GLN A 24 -3.68 -12.87 -16.44
N LYS A 25 -4.97 -12.90 -16.07
CA LYS A 25 -5.93 -11.86 -16.50
C LYS A 25 -6.02 -10.73 -15.50
N LEU A 26 -6.11 -10.99 -14.20
CA LEU A 26 -6.15 -9.93 -13.17
C LEU A 26 -4.76 -9.53 -12.65
N GLY A 27 -3.69 -10.22 -13.06
CA GLY A 27 -2.32 -9.86 -12.74
C GLY A 27 -1.91 -10.16 -11.29
N PHE A 28 -2.67 -10.99 -10.57
CA PHE A 28 -2.36 -11.37 -9.20
C PHE A 28 -1.13 -12.28 -9.14
N GLU A 29 -0.53 -12.41 -7.96
CA GLU A 29 0.49 -13.41 -7.67
C GLU A 29 -0.14 -14.68 -7.10
N LEU A 30 0.40 -15.83 -7.49
CA LEU A 30 0.15 -17.11 -6.83
C LEU A 30 1.07 -17.18 -5.61
N ILE A 31 0.47 -17.13 -4.42
CA ILE A 31 1.19 -17.15 -3.14
C ILE A 31 1.54 -18.58 -2.75
N GLU A 32 0.58 -19.49 -2.92
CA GLU A 32 0.72 -20.88 -2.52
C GLU A 32 -0.13 -21.77 -3.42
N ASP A 33 0.41 -22.94 -3.71
CA ASP A 33 -0.29 -24.03 -4.38
C ASP A 33 0.19 -25.38 -3.82
N THR A 34 -0.39 -25.78 -2.69
CA THR A 34 0.03 -26.98 -1.94
C THR A 34 -1.02 -28.09 -2.09
N PRO A 35 -0.67 -29.28 -2.63
CA PRO A 35 -1.59 -30.41 -2.64
C PRO A 35 -1.82 -30.91 -1.19
N LEU A 36 -3.08 -31.04 -0.80
CA LEU A 36 -3.49 -31.57 0.51
C LEU A 36 -3.95 -33.04 0.41
N THR A 37 -4.66 -33.36 -0.66
CA THR A 37 -5.06 -34.72 -1.04
C THR A 37 -4.95 -34.87 -2.57
N ALA A 38 -5.30 -36.02 -3.13
CA ALA A 38 -5.30 -36.23 -4.58
C ALA A 38 -6.23 -35.24 -5.32
N GLU A 39 -7.32 -34.79 -4.71
CA GLU A 39 -8.33 -33.92 -5.32
C GLU A 39 -8.37 -32.50 -4.73
N LYS A 40 -7.67 -32.23 -3.62
CA LYS A 40 -7.74 -30.96 -2.89
C LYS A 40 -6.38 -30.27 -2.84
N ARG A 41 -6.38 -28.99 -3.21
CA ARG A 41 -5.25 -28.07 -3.13
C ARG A 41 -5.53 -26.99 -2.09
N TRP A 42 -4.48 -26.45 -1.48
CA TRP A 42 -4.51 -25.18 -0.78
C TRP A 42 -3.91 -24.13 -1.71
N VAL A 43 -4.77 -23.27 -2.26
CA VAL A 43 -4.38 -22.31 -3.30
C VAL A 43 -4.68 -20.90 -2.85
N LEU A 44 -3.64 -20.08 -2.75
CA LEU A 44 -3.74 -18.68 -2.35
C LEU A 44 -3.29 -17.78 -3.49
N VAL A 45 -4.12 -16.80 -3.84
CA VAL A 45 -3.77 -15.73 -4.79
C VAL A 45 -4.03 -14.36 -4.18
N ARG A 46 -3.28 -13.35 -4.59
CA ARG A 46 -3.41 -11.98 -4.06
C ARG A 46 -2.92 -10.94 -5.08
N PRO A 47 -3.43 -9.69 -5.08
CA PRO A 47 -2.80 -8.60 -5.81
C PRO A 47 -1.29 -8.50 -5.51
N LYS A 48 -0.49 -8.24 -6.54
CA LYS A 48 0.96 -8.04 -6.42
C LYS A 48 1.26 -6.84 -5.52
N TYR A 49 2.45 -6.87 -4.89
CA TYR A 49 2.94 -5.78 -4.04
C TYR A 49 1.99 -5.46 -2.88
N THR A 50 1.32 -6.47 -2.34
CA THR A 50 0.51 -6.30 -1.13
C THR A 50 0.91 -7.35 -0.12
N LYS A 51 0.70 -7.07 1.18
CA LYS A 51 0.84 -8.07 2.26
C LYS A 51 -0.49 -8.39 2.95
N GLY A 52 -1.59 -7.91 2.37
CA GLY A 52 -2.94 -8.02 2.93
C GLY A 52 -3.60 -9.38 2.71
N THR A 53 -4.93 -9.38 2.85
CA THR A 53 -5.81 -10.55 2.70
C THR A 53 -5.59 -11.23 1.34
N ALA A 54 -5.46 -12.56 1.37
CA ALA A 54 -5.40 -13.38 0.14
C ALA A 54 -6.76 -14.03 -0.16
N LEU A 55 -6.98 -14.38 -1.42
CA LEU A 55 -8.09 -15.23 -1.80
C LEU A 55 -7.68 -16.69 -1.69
N LEU A 56 -8.48 -17.46 -0.95
CA LEU A 56 -8.39 -18.93 -0.93
C LEU A 56 -9.31 -19.47 -2.03
N LEU A 57 -8.72 -20.02 -3.09
CA LEU A 57 -9.49 -20.68 -4.14
C LEU A 57 -9.93 -22.06 -3.61
N ALA A 58 -11.22 -22.22 -3.36
CA ALA A 58 -11.79 -23.42 -2.76
C ALA A 58 -12.62 -24.19 -3.80
N LYS A 59 -12.04 -25.24 -4.40
CA LYS A 59 -12.76 -26.04 -5.41
C LYS A 59 -13.97 -26.72 -4.77
N ALA A 60 -15.14 -26.55 -5.38
CA ALA A 60 -16.37 -27.18 -4.93
C ALA A 60 -16.26 -28.71 -4.97
N SER A 61 -16.56 -29.38 -3.86
CA SER A 61 -16.46 -30.84 -3.72
C SER A 61 -17.82 -31.55 -3.67
N ASN A 62 -18.93 -30.80 -3.63
CA ASN A 62 -20.29 -31.34 -3.60
C ASN A 62 -21.29 -30.41 -4.28
N ASP A 63 -22.48 -30.94 -4.57
CA ASP A 63 -23.52 -30.22 -5.32
C ASP A 63 -24.07 -29.00 -4.58
N ASN A 64 -23.98 -28.97 -3.24
CA ASN A 64 -24.35 -27.78 -2.50
C ASN A 64 -23.35 -26.63 -2.75
N GLN A 65 -22.05 -26.92 -2.67
CA GLN A 65 -21.00 -25.94 -2.92
C GLN A 65 -21.02 -25.42 -4.37
N LYS A 66 -21.27 -26.30 -5.34
CA LYS A 66 -21.37 -25.90 -6.76
C LYS A 66 -22.41 -24.80 -7.00
N LYS A 67 -23.49 -24.73 -6.22
CA LYS A 67 -24.52 -23.68 -6.32
C LYS A 67 -24.01 -22.28 -5.96
N TYR A 68 -22.88 -22.20 -5.25
CA TYR A 68 -22.30 -20.94 -4.83
C TYR A 68 -21.22 -20.43 -5.77
N ILE A 69 -20.79 -21.20 -6.78
CA ILE A 69 -19.84 -20.72 -7.79
C ILE A 69 -20.45 -19.49 -8.47
N GLY A 70 -19.78 -18.34 -8.36
CA GLY A 70 -20.24 -17.07 -8.94
C GLY A 70 -21.28 -16.32 -8.11
N ASN A 71 -21.66 -16.84 -6.95
CA ASN A 71 -22.72 -16.28 -6.11
C ASN A 71 -22.27 -16.16 -4.64
N GLN A 72 -21.02 -15.75 -4.42
CA GLN A 72 -20.43 -15.62 -3.07
C GLN A 72 -21.18 -14.62 -2.19
N ALA A 73 -21.73 -13.56 -2.78
CA ALA A 73 -22.40 -12.47 -2.08
C ALA A 73 -23.90 -12.33 -2.42
N GLY A 74 -24.53 -13.37 -2.98
CA GLY A 74 -25.97 -13.32 -3.28
C GLY A 74 -26.35 -12.26 -4.33
N GLY A 75 -25.51 -12.07 -5.35
CA GLY A 75 -25.71 -11.07 -6.41
C GLY A 75 -25.33 -9.64 -6.05
N ARG A 76 -24.71 -9.40 -4.87
CA ARG A 76 -24.10 -8.10 -4.53
C ARG A 76 -22.64 -8.05 -4.98
N VAL A 77 -22.06 -6.85 -4.97
CA VAL A 77 -20.60 -6.69 -5.02
C VAL A 77 -20.00 -7.50 -3.88
N PHE A 78 -19.06 -8.38 -4.23
CA PHE A 78 -18.42 -9.28 -3.29
C PHE A 78 -17.12 -8.70 -2.76
N LEU A 79 -16.26 -8.19 -3.65
CA LEU A 79 -14.91 -7.75 -3.31
C LEU A 79 -14.64 -6.32 -3.79
N PHE A 80 -13.79 -5.62 -3.05
CA PHE A 80 -13.40 -4.23 -3.31
C PHE A 80 -11.89 -4.22 -3.51
N LEU A 81 -11.44 -3.89 -4.72
CA LEU A 81 -10.05 -3.85 -5.11
C LEU A 81 -9.61 -2.40 -5.27
N TYR A 82 -8.74 -1.95 -4.36
CA TYR A 82 -8.09 -0.65 -4.50
C TYR A 82 -6.88 -0.74 -5.43
N THR A 83 -6.70 0.30 -6.24
CA THR A 83 -5.53 0.51 -7.10
C THR A 83 -5.11 1.98 -7.03
N ASP A 84 -3.82 2.24 -7.20
CA ASP A 84 -3.25 3.58 -7.37
C ASP A 84 -3.14 3.99 -8.85
N ASN A 85 -3.55 3.09 -9.75
CA ASN A 85 -3.61 3.35 -11.18
C ASN A 85 -4.86 2.68 -11.78
N PHE A 86 -5.98 3.41 -11.73
CA PHE A 86 -7.26 2.92 -12.22
C PHE A 86 -7.20 2.56 -13.70
N ASP A 87 -6.66 3.47 -14.51
CA ASP A 87 -6.76 3.38 -15.96
C ASP A 87 -5.93 2.22 -16.52
N ILE A 88 -4.73 1.95 -15.98
CA ILE A 88 -3.94 0.78 -16.39
C ILE A 88 -4.69 -0.52 -16.05
N PHE A 89 -5.23 -0.64 -14.84
CA PHE A 89 -5.95 -1.85 -14.45
C PHE A 89 -7.21 -2.04 -15.30
N TYR A 90 -7.97 -0.97 -15.52
CA TYR A 90 -9.18 -0.99 -16.35
C TYR A 90 -8.88 -1.37 -17.80
N GLN A 91 -7.82 -0.82 -18.41
CA GLN A 91 -7.40 -1.23 -19.76
C GLN A 91 -6.98 -2.70 -19.82
N ASN A 92 -6.35 -3.22 -18.77
CA ASN A 92 -6.05 -4.65 -18.68
C ASN A 92 -7.32 -5.51 -18.62
N LEU A 93 -8.37 -5.07 -17.91
CA LEU A 93 -9.68 -5.74 -17.92
C LEU A 93 -10.25 -5.80 -19.34
N LEU A 94 -10.27 -4.68 -20.06
CA LEU A 94 -10.76 -4.60 -21.43
C LEU A 94 -9.97 -5.51 -22.37
N LYS A 95 -8.63 -5.47 -22.31
CA LYS A 95 -7.74 -6.29 -23.13
C LYS A 95 -7.97 -7.79 -22.94
N ASN A 96 -8.31 -8.21 -21.72
CA ASN A 96 -8.59 -9.61 -21.39
C ASN A 96 -10.07 -10.00 -21.58
N ASN A 97 -10.88 -9.12 -22.19
CA ASN A 97 -12.32 -9.30 -22.40
C ASN A 97 -13.07 -9.60 -21.09
N ILE A 98 -12.65 -8.98 -19.99
CA ILE A 98 -13.37 -9.08 -18.72
C ILE A 98 -14.64 -8.23 -18.80
N LYS A 99 -15.76 -8.80 -18.36
CA LYS A 99 -17.07 -8.18 -18.47
C LYS A 99 -17.20 -7.00 -17.50
N ILE A 100 -17.45 -5.82 -18.04
CA ILE A 100 -17.70 -4.60 -17.27
C ILE A 100 -19.21 -4.47 -17.03
N ILE A 101 -19.60 -4.48 -15.76
CA ILE A 101 -21.00 -4.39 -15.31
C ILE A 101 -21.41 -2.93 -15.11
N ARG A 102 -20.50 -2.10 -14.59
CA ARG A 102 -20.68 -0.65 -14.46
C ARG A 102 -19.45 0.04 -15.01
N GLN A 103 -19.66 0.91 -15.99
CA GLN A 103 -18.60 1.73 -16.59
C GLN A 103 -17.95 2.63 -15.52
N PRO A 104 -16.68 3.04 -15.72
CA PRO A 104 -15.98 3.97 -14.83
C PRO A 104 -16.80 5.22 -14.56
N LYS A 105 -16.86 5.62 -13.29
CA LYS A 105 -17.54 6.83 -12.85
C LYS A 105 -16.78 7.47 -11.70
N ASP A 106 -16.72 8.80 -11.70
CA ASP A 106 -16.23 9.57 -10.57
C ASP A 106 -17.29 9.65 -9.46
N GLU A 107 -16.89 9.25 -8.26
CA GLU A 107 -17.67 9.38 -7.04
C GLU A 107 -16.93 10.26 -6.02
N ASN A 108 -17.60 10.62 -4.93
CA ASN A 108 -16.99 11.45 -3.88
C ASN A 108 -15.77 10.79 -3.23
N TYR A 109 -15.74 9.45 -3.17
CA TYR A 109 -14.67 8.68 -2.55
C TYR A 109 -13.56 8.24 -3.52
N GLY A 110 -13.77 8.30 -4.83
CA GLY A 110 -12.84 7.72 -5.79
C GLY A 110 -13.44 7.54 -7.19
N LYS A 111 -12.59 7.14 -8.13
CA LYS A 111 -13.02 6.64 -9.45
C LYS A 111 -13.33 5.14 -9.31
N VAL A 112 -14.50 4.72 -9.79
CA VAL A 112 -14.99 3.35 -9.58
C VAL A 112 -15.56 2.73 -10.85
N ALA A 113 -15.30 1.43 -11.06
CA ALA A 113 -16.01 0.58 -12.04
C ALA A 113 -16.37 -0.76 -11.40
N VAL A 114 -17.40 -1.43 -11.92
CA VAL A 114 -17.75 -2.80 -11.51
C VAL A 114 -17.44 -3.75 -12.65
N PHE A 115 -16.71 -4.82 -12.35
CA PHE A 115 -16.48 -5.92 -13.28
C PHE A 115 -16.90 -7.26 -12.68
N GLU A 116 -17.05 -8.25 -13.54
CA GLU A 116 -17.40 -9.63 -13.19
C GLU A 116 -16.15 -10.52 -13.33
N ASP A 117 -15.87 -11.35 -12.32
CA ASP A 117 -14.82 -12.36 -12.43
C ASP A 117 -15.26 -13.55 -13.31
N LEU A 118 -14.40 -14.56 -13.43
CA LEU A 118 -14.62 -15.70 -14.33
C LEU A 118 -15.90 -16.49 -14.04
N TYR A 119 -16.42 -16.43 -12.80
CA TYR A 119 -17.57 -17.21 -12.37
C TYR A 119 -18.84 -16.38 -12.17
N GLY A 120 -18.76 -15.06 -12.20
CA GLY A 120 -19.94 -14.22 -11.99
C GLY A 120 -19.88 -13.29 -10.78
N ASN A 121 -18.82 -13.35 -9.97
CA ASN A 121 -18.75 -12.50 -8.79
C ASN A 121 -18.42 -11.07 -9.20
N PHE A 122 -19.12 -10.11 -8.59
CA PHE A 122 -18.90 -8.69 -8.87
C PHE A 122 -17.81 -8.09 -7.98
N TRP A 123 -16.98 -7.27 -8.59
CA TRP A 123 -15.87 -6.58 -7.96
C TRP A 123 -15.96 -5.07 -8.23
N ASP A 124 -15.84 -4.25 -7.19
CA ASP A 124 -15.57 -2.83 -7.35
C ASP A 124 -14.05 -2.62 -7.52
N LEU A 125 -13.63 -2.09 -8.68
CA LEU A 125 -12.30 -1.52 -8.87
C LEU A 125 -12.36 -0.06 -8.43
N ILE A 126 -11.50 0.35 -7.51
CA ILE A 126 -11.53 1.69 -6.90
C ILE A 126 -10.14 2.31 -6.92
N GLU A 127 -10.03 3.52 -7.44
CA GLU A 127 -8.91 4.41 -7.14
C GLU A 127 -9.42 5.47 -6.17
N SER A 128 -8.97 5.37 -4.92
CA SER A 128 -9.47 6.24 -3.85
C SER A 128 -8.92 7.64 -4.01
N LYS A 129 -9.78 8.65 -3.85
CA LYS A 129 -9.32 10.05 -3.69
C LYS A 129 -8.51 10.25 -2.41
N SER A 130 -8.69 9.39 -1.41
CA SER A 130 -7.92 9.42 -0.16
C SER A 130 -6.59 8.66 -0.24
N TYR A 131 -6.34 7.90 -1.31
CA TYR A 131 -5.05 7.23 -1.49
C TYR A 131 -4.03 8.28 -1.92
N LYS A 132 -3.38 8.89 -0.93
CA LYS A 132 -2.25 9.79 -1.17
C LYS A 132 -0.98 8.94 -1.23
N LYS A 133 -0.24 9.08 -2.33
CA LYS A 133 1.14 8.58 -2.40
C LYS A 133 1.96 9.38 -1.40
N LEU A 134 2.12 8.83 -0.19
CA LEU A 134 2.92 9.46 0.85
C LEU A 134 4.38 9.54 0.40
N PHE A 135 5.05 10.61 0.79
CA PHE A 135 6.44 10.86 0.50
C PHE A 135 7.26 10.65 1.76
N TYR A 136 8.07 9.59 1.77
CA TYR A 136 8.90 9.22 2.91
C TYR A 136 10.37 9.55 2.64
N THR A 137 11.01 10.20 3.60
CA THR A 137 12.45 10.45 3.57
C THR A 137 13.10 9.99 4.87
N ASN A 138 14.35 9.56 4.74
CA ASN A 138 15.20 9.29 5.88
C ASN A 138 16.52 10.05 5.72
N ALA A 139 16.97 10.72 6.78
CA ALA A 139 18.27 11.36 6.83
C ALA A 139 19.07 10.88 8.04
N ILE A 140 20.36 10.64 7.85
CA ILE A 140 21.30 10.42 8.95
C ILE A 140 22.06 11.72 9.16
N LEU A 141 21.91 12.29 10.35
CA LEU A 141 22.55 13.52 10.78
C LEU A 141 23.67 13.20 11.76
N GLN A 142 24.83 13.79 11.54
CA GLN A 142 25.96 13.76 12.47
C GLN A 142 26.03 15.11 13.20
N ILE A 143 25.95 15.09 14.54
CA ILE A 143 26.17 16.28 15.36
C ILE A 143 27.63 16.68 15.24
N ASN A 144 27.87 17.96 14.94
CA ASN A 144 29.22 18.50 14.81
C ASN A 144 29.98 18.39 16.14
N GLU A 145 31.26 18.01 16.10
CA GLU A 145 32.06 17.70 17.29
C GLU A 145 32.14 18.85 18.31
N THR A 146 32.12 20.08 17.81
CA THR A 146 32.17 21.30 18.62
C THR A 146 30.86 21.64 19.31
N VAL A 147 29.77 20.92 19.01
CA VAL A 147 28.43 21.20 19.52
C VAL A 147 28.09 20.20 20.64
N PRO A 148 27.70 20.68 21.84
CA PRO A 148 27.17 19.81 22.89
C PRO A 148 25.93 19.06 22.41
N ILE A 149 25.81 17.79 22.78
CA ILE A 149 24.72 16.91 22.31
C ILE A 149 23.36 17.47 22.74
N GLU A 150 23.26 18.01 23.95
CA GLU A 150 22.03 18.56 24.51
C GLU A 150 21.53 19.77 23.71
N VAL A 151 22.46 20.62 23.25
CA VAL A 151 22.16 21.78 22.40
C VAL A 151 21.63 21.31 21.05
N ALA A 152 22.25 20.29 20.47
CA ALA A 152 21.79 19.73 19.21
C ALA A 152 20.41 19.06 19.33
N LEU A 153 20.15 18.35 20.42
CA LEU A 153 18.85 17.72 20.69
C LEU A 153 17.74 18.76 20.85
N GLU A 154 17.99 19.87 21.54
CA GLU A 154 17.00 20.94 21.67
C GLU A 154 16.74 21.64 20.33
N ALA A 155 17.78 21.88 19.52
CA ALA A 155 17.62 22.44 18.18
C ALA A 155 16.82 21.51 17.25
N LEU A 156 17.10 20.21 17.28
CA LEU A 156 16.36 19.20 16.52
C LEU A 156 14.90 19.07 16.97
N LYS A 157 14.64 19.20 18.27
CA LYS A 157 13.27 19.25 18.80
C LYS A 157 12.51 20.47 18.29
N ASN A 158 13.13 21.65 18.29
CA ASN A 158 12.53 22.87 17.74
C ASN A 158 12.28 22.76 16.23
N LEU A 159 13.21 22.16 15.48
CA LEU A 159 13.02 21.85 14.07
C LEU A 159 11.77 20.98 13.88
N ARG A 160 11.68 19.86 14.60
CA ARG A 160 10.53 18.96 14.55
C ARG A 160 9.21 19.67 14.86
N GLU A 161 9.16 20.48 15.92
CA GLU A 161 7.95 21.20 16.30
C GLU A 161 7.51 22.18 15.21
N ALA A 162 8.45 22.87 14.55
CA ALA A 162 8.14 23.76 13.44
C ALA A 162 7.70 23.00 12.17
N THR A 163 8.36 21.88 11.84
CA THR A 163 8.05 21.07 10.65
C THR A 163 6.69 20.37 10.76
N LEU A 164 6.31 19.91 11.96
CA LEU A 164 4.99 19.33 12.20
C LEU A 164 3.82 20.31 11.98
N LEU A 165 4.09 21.61 11.88
CA LEU A 165 3.09 22.63 11.56
C LEU A 165 3.00 22.91 10.05
N GLU A 166 3.88 22.35 9.23
CA GLU A 166 3.85 22.53 7.79
C GLU A 166 2.64 21.82 7.17
N LEU A 167 2.10 22.43 6.11
CA LEU A 167 1.07 21.80 5.31
C LEU A 167 1.64 20.51 4.69
N GLY A 168 0.94 19.40 4.89
CA GLY A 168 1.31 18.11 4.34
C GLY A 168 2.30 17.30 5.17
N CYS A 169 2.93 17.85 6.21
CA CYS A 169 3.76 17.06 7.13
C CYS A 169 2.86 16.15 8.00
N LEU A 170 2.99 14.83 7.81
CA LEU A 170 2.24 13.81 8.57
C LEU A 170 3.02 13.29 9.77
N SER A 171 4.33 13.13 9.64
CA SER A 171 5.21 12.79 10.76
C SER A 171 6.62 13.31 10.55
N PHE A 172 7.28 13.62 11.67
CA PHE A 172 8.69 13.99 11.73
C PHE A 172 9.26 13.36 13.02
N GLU A 173 9.98 12.26 12.86
CA GLU A 173 10.54 11.48 13.95
C GLU A 173 12.05 11.60 13.97
N ILE A 174 12.63 11.72 15.16
CA ILE A 174 14.07 11.80 15.37
C ILE A 174 14.46 10.71 16.36
N HIS A 175 15.37 9.84 15.95
CA HIS A 175 15.84 8.71 16.75
C HIS A 175 17.36 8.78 16.88
N GLN A 176 17.88 8.76 18.11
CA GLN A 176 19.32 8.64 18.33
C GLN A 176 19.81 7.22 18.01
N MET A 177 20.92 7.10 17.28
CA MET A 177 21.52 5.80 16.99
C MET A 177 22.09 5.16 18.25
N LYS A 178 21.83 3.87 18.46
CA LYS A 178 22.26 3.14 19.68
C LYS A 178 23.77 3.02 19.82
N ASP A 179 24.46 2.94 18.70
CA ASP A 179 25.91 2.75 18.57
C ASP A 179 26.68 4.07 18.50
N ASN A 180 26.01 5.20 18.24
CA ASN A 180 26.65 6.52 18.21
C ASN A 180 25.70 7.62 18.72
N PRO A 181 25.94 8.18 19.92
CA PRO A 181 25.07 9.20 20.49
C PRO A 181 25.11 10.54 19.74
N ARG A 182 26.10 10.76 18.88
CA ARG A 182 26.18 11.95 18.01
C ARG A 182 25.50 11.74 16.65
N LYS A 183 24.94 10.56 16.37
CA LYS A 183 24.17 10.31 15.15
C LYS A 183 22.68 10.23 15.43
N MET A 184 21.93 10.93 14.59
CA MET A 184 20.47 10.99 14.64
C MET A 184 19.91 10.49 13.31
N VAL A 185 18.87 9.67 13.37
CA VAL A 185 18.06 9.29 12.21
C VAL A 185 16.80 10.15 12.24
N VAL A 186 16.60 10.92 11.17
CA VAL A 186 15.35 11.65 10.94
C VAL A 186 14.52 10.87 9.95
N MET A 187 13.27 10.62 10.29
CA MET A 187 12.28 10.00 9.41
C MET A 187 11.13 10.97 9.21
N GLU A 188 10.85 11.32 7.97
CA GLU A 188 9.84 12.31 7.61
C GLU A 188 8.80 11.65 6.71
N CYS A 189 7.55 12.02 6.91
CA CYS A 189 6.44 11.60 6.07
C CYS A 189 5.63 12.83 5.70
N PHE A 190 5.55 13.09 4.40
CA PHE A 190 4.67 14.09 3.82
C PHE A 190 3.55 13.41 3.04
N ASP A 191 2.41 14.09 2.92
CA ASP A 191 1.26 13.58 2.20
C ASP A 191 1.44 13.59 0.68
N ASP A 192 2.40 14.36 0.17
CA ASP A 192 2.91 14.31 -1.21
C ASP A 192 4.34 14.89 -1.34
N GLU A 193 4.95 14.69 -2.50
CA GLU A 193 6.31 15.14 -2.85
C GLU A 193 6.46 16.66 -2.93
N SER A 194 5.39 17.38 -3.27
CA SER A 194 5.44 18.85 -3.41
C SER A 194 5.53 19.54 -2.06
N HIS A 195 4.84 19.03 -1.04
CA HIS A 195 4.96 19.54 0.33
C HIS A 195 6.35 19.26 0.92
N PHE A 196 6.97 18.11 0.63
CA PHE A 196 8.36 17.88 0.99
C PHE A 196 9.32 18.87 0.31
N HIS A 197 9.14 19.17 -0.97
CA HIS A 197 9.96 20.20 -1.62
C HIS A 197 9.74 21.60 -1.03
N GLN A 198 8.53 21.92 -0.56
CA GLN A 198 8.28 23.15 0.19
C GLN A 198 9.01 23.14 1.54
N HIS A 199 9.02 22.01 2.26
CA HIS A 199 9.80 21.81 3.49
C HIS A 199 11.29 22.12 3.28
N LEU A 200 11.89 21.58 2.21
CA LEU A 200 13.30 21.84 1.87
C LEU A 200 13.62 23.34 1.71
N ASN A 201 12.62 24.15 1.35
CA ASN A 201 12.74 25.60 1.18
C ASN A 201 12.18 26.40 2.37
N SER A 202 11.75 25.74 3.45
CA SER A 202 11.11 26.42 4.58
C SER A 202 12.11 27.24 5.38
N LEU A 203 11.66 28.40 5.88
CA LEU A 203 12.53 29.33 6.60
C LEU A 203 13.13 28.68 7.86
N HIS A 204 12.38 27.85 8.57
CA HIS A 204 12.87 27.22 9.80
C HIS A 204 13.91 26.14 9.52
N LEU A 205 13.76 25.36 8.45
CA LEU A 205 14.78 24.40 8.05
C LEU A 205 16.06 25.11 7.61
N GLN A 206 15.94 26.16 6.79
CA GLN A 206 17.08 26.96 6.35
C GLN A 206 17.80 27.61 7.55
N ASN A 207 17.06 28.15 8.51
CA ASN A 207 17.62 28.70 9.75
C ASN A 207 18.28 27.62 10.63
N PHE A 208 17.73 26.40 10.67
CA PHE A 208 18.34 25.28 11.38
C PHE A 208 19.67 24.86 10.73
N LEU A 209 19.68 24.68 9.41
CA LEU A 209 20.89 24.31 8.66
C LEU A 209 21.99 25.39 8.79
N ALA A 210 21.61 26.67 8.79
CA ALA A 210 22.55 27.79 8.95
C ALA A 210 23.25 27.81 10.32
N GLN A 211 22.68 27.19 11.35
CA GLN A 211 23.33 27.09 12.67
C GLN A 211 24.53 26.14 12.67
N ASN A 212 24.68 25.31 11.62
CA ASN A 212 25.76 24.33 11.48
C ASN A 212 25.90 23.45 12.75
N ILE A 213 24.78 22.98 13.28
CA ILE A 213 24.70 22.11 14.45
C ILE A 213 24.98 20.65 14.07
N VAL A 214 24.49 20.27 12.88
CA VAL A 214 24.60 18.93 12.31
C VAL A 214 25.07 19.00 10.87
N SER A 215 25.69 17.92 10.40
CA SER A 215 25.93 17.66 8.98
C SER A 215 25.09 16.48 8.51
N ILE A 216 24.55 16.55 7.29
CA ILE A 216 23.82 15.44 6.66
C ILE A 216 24.86 14.45 6.11
N GLU A 217 24.88 13.24 6.65
CA GLU A 217 25.79 12.16 6.21
C GLU A 217 25.18 11.39 5.03
N LYS A 218 23.87 11.15 5.08
CA LYS A 218 23.16 10.40 4.04
C LYS A 218 21.67 10.75 4.02
N THR A 219 21.12 10.84 2.81
CA THR A 219 19.67 10.94 2.57
C THR A 219 19.19 9.74 1.77
N TYR A 220 17.97 9.33 2.04
CA TYR A 220 17.26 8.30 1.28
C TYR A 220 15.85 8.80 1.02
N GLU A 221 15.48 8.85 -0.25
CA GLU A 221 14.08 8.98 -0.65
C GLU A 221 13.51 7.58 -0.77
N THR A 222 12.44 7.30 -0.03
CA THR A 222 11.76 6.01 -0.12
C THR A 222 10.47 6.25 -0.88
N GLN A 223 10.48 5.96 -2.18
CA GLN A 223 9.23 5.81 -2.92
C GLN A 223 8.54 4.55 -2.41
N ASN A 224 7.45 4.73 -1.65
CA ASN A 224 6.56 3.71 -1.11
C ASN A 224 7.08 2.26 -1.16
N ILE A 225 7.61 1.77 -0.03
CA ILE A 225 7.63 0.34 0.22
C ILE A 225 6.27 -0.02 0.83
N MET A 226 5.29 -0.27 -0.02
CA MET A 226 4.21 -1.22 0.27
C MET A 226 3.88 -1.99 -1.00
#